data_AF-A0A143WZ90-F1
#
_entry.id   AF-A0A143WZ90-F1
#
_cell.length_a   1.000
_cell.length_b   1.000
_cell.length_c   1.000
_cell.angle_alpha   90.00
_cell.angle_beta   90.00
_cell.angle_gamma   90.00
#
_symmetry.space_group_name_H-M   'P 1'
#
loop_
_entity.id
_entity.type
_entity.pdbx_description
1 polymer ?
#
loop_
_entity_poly.entity_id
_entity_poly.type
_entity_poly.pdbx_seq_one_letter_code
_entity_poly.pdbx_strand_id
1 'polypeptide(L)'
;MNIDKNTLEVLSKQPYEEIDKAALVDIEHVKIDSTLPPGQRLLDYFRQIKNPYCFRCGTTTVRIGFTADGNSLDSILKNYFIGLKRGCFFVKMCYDHLVVIGDWRIYATY
;
A
#
# COMPACT_ATOMS: atom_id res chain seq x y z
N MET A 1 -4.38 -18.24 -13.53
CA MET A 1 -3.09 -17.94 -12.88
C MET A 1 -3.37 -17.83 -11.40
N ASN A 2 -3.05 -18.87 -10.64
CA ASN A 2 -3.11 -18.85 -9.18
C ASN A 2 -1.82 -18.17 -8.73
N ILE A 3 -1.90 -17.06 -7.98
CA ILE A 3 -0.69 -16.42 -7.45
C ILE A 3 -0.18 -17.33 -6.33
N ASP A 4 0.81 -18.16 -6.65
CA ASP A 4 1.38 -19.12 -5.72
C ASP A 4 2.16 -18.40 -4.61
N LYS A 5 2.04 -18.90 -3.38
CA LYS A 5 2.71 -18.32 -2.20
C LYS A 5 4.23 -18.25 -2.40
N ASN A 6 4.82 -19.24 -3.09
CA ASN A 6 6.25 -19.27 -3.36
C ASN A 6 6.69 -18.10 -4.26
N THR A 7 5.88 -17.75 -5.27
CA THR A 7 6.16 -16.60 -6.15
C THR A 7 6.20 -15.30 -5.36
N LEU A 8 5.26 -15.09 -4.44
CA LEU A 8 5.25 -13.89 -3.60
C LEU A 8 6.45 -13.85 -2.66
N GLU A 9 6.86 -14.99 -2.11
CA GLU A 9 8.03 -15.07 -1.25
C GLU A 9 9.32 -14.70 -2.01
N VAL A 10 9.50 -15.21 -3.22
CA VAL A 10 10.62 -14.85 -4.10
C VAL A 10 10.63 -13.35 -4.37
N LEU A 11 9.50 -12.77 -4.78
CA LEU A 11 9.39 -11.34 -5.08
C LEU A 11 9.69 -10.46 -3.85
N SER A 12 9.28 -10.90 -2.65
CA SER A 12 9.53 -10.17 -1.41
C SER A 12 11.02 -10.13 -1.02
N LYS A 13 11.78 -11.16 -1.39
CA LYS A 13 13.20 -11.33 -1.04
C LYS A 13 14.14 -10.78 -2.11
N GLN A 14 13.62 -10.34 -3.25
CA GLN A 14 14.43 -9.78 -4.32
C GLN A 14 15.22 -8.55 -3.82
N PRO A 15 16.55 -8.51 -4.02
CA PRO A 15 17.38 -7.37 -3.63
C PRO A 15 17.01 -6.15 -4.48
N TYR A 16 17.05 -4.97 -3.85
CA TYR A 16 16.58 -3.74 -4.48
C TYR A 16 17.48 -3.27 -5.64
N GLU A 17 18.76 -3.61 -5.54
CA GLU A 17 19.83 -3.27 -6.47
C GLU A 17 19.68 -4.00 -7.81
N GLU A 18 19.07 -5.18 -7.80
CA GLU A 18 18.82 -6.00 -9.00
C GLU A 18 17.51 -5.62 -9.71
N ILE A 19 16.75 -4.68 -9.15
CA ILE A 19 15.47 -4.26 -9.74
C ILE A 19 15.71 -3.20 -10.79
N ASP A 20 15.31 -3.50 -12.03
CA ASP A 20 15.23 -2.50 -13.08
C ASP A 20 14.10 -1.50 -12.78
N LYS A 21 14.50 -0.32 -12.28
CA LYS A 21 13.60 0.76 -11.89
C LYS A 21 12.79 1.31 -13.07
N ALA A 22 13.32 1.24 -14.29
CA ALA A 22 12.62 1.70 -15.49
C ALA A 22 11.51 0.73 -15.89
N ALA A 23 11.64 -0.55 -15.55
CA ALA A 23 10.63 -1.58 -15.79
C ALA A 23 9.52 -1.63 -14.72
N LEU A 24 9.66 -0.87 -13.63
CA LEU A 24 8.66 -0.82 -12.56
C LEU A 24 7.37 -0.16 -13.03
N VAL A 25 6.25 -0.80 -12.70
CA VAL A 25 4.92 -0.28 -12.98
C VAL A 25 4.64 0.89 -12.06
N ASP A 26 4.07 1.95 -12.62
CA ASP A 26 3.55 3.08 -11.85
C ASP A 26 2.19 2.70 -11.26
N ILE A 27 2.07 2.77 -9.94
CA ILE A 27 0.85 2.41 -9.22
C ILE A 27 -0.32 3.34 -9.58
N GLU A 28 -0.05 4.57 -10.00
CA GLU A 28 -1.10 5.51 -10.46
C GLU A 28 -1.83 5.01 -11.71
N HIS A 29 -1.18 4.16 -12.52
CA HIS A 29 -1.79 3.55 -13.71
C HIS A 29 -2.51 2.23 -13.41
N VAL A 30 -2.34 1.67 -12.20
CA VAL A 30 -3.01 0.43 -11.79
C VAL A 30 -4.43 0.75 -11.34
N LYS A 31 -5.41 0.10 -11.97
CA LYS A 31 -6.84 0.32 -11.71
C LYS A 31 -7.41 -0.86 -10.94
N ILE A 32 -8.12 -0.55 -9.86
CA ILE A 32 -8.87 -1.54 -9.09
C ILE A 32 -10.34 -1.49 -9.53
N ASP A 33 -10.77 -2.50 -10.29
CA ASP A 33 -12.18 -2.63 -10.64
C ASP A 33 -12.99 -3.14 -9.42
N SER A 34 -13.79 -2.26 -8.85
CA SER A 34 -14.63 -2.55 -7.68
C SER A 34 -15.87 -3.39 -8.01
N THR A 35 -16.20 -3.57 -9.30
CA THR A 35 -17.31 -4.42 -9.76
C THR A 35 -16.94 -5.91 -9.75
N LEU A 36 -15.64 -6.23 -9.76
CA LEU A 36 -15.16 -7.60 -9.73
C LEU A 36 -15.23 -8.21 -8.32
N PRO A 37 -15.50 -9.53 -8.21
CA PRO A 37 -15.38 -10.24 -6.94
C PRO A 37 -13.96 -10.12 -6.35
N PRO A 38 -13.80 -10.16 -5.01
CA PRO A 38 -12.52 -9.91 -4.35
C PRO A 38 -11.33 -10.71 -4.91
N GLY A 39 -11.53 -12.00 -5.21
CA GLY A 39 -10.48 -12.84 -5.78
C GLY A 39 -10.08 -12.43 -7.21
N GLN A 40 -11.05 -12.11 -8.07
CA GLN A 40 -10.77 -11.67 -9.43
C GLN A 40 -10.11 -10.28 -9.44
N ARG A 41 -10.59 -9.38 -8.60
CA ARG A 41 -10.01 -8.05 -8.41
C ARG A 41 -8.54 -8.13 -7.97
N LEU A 42 -8.22 -9.04 -7.06
CA LEU A 42 -6.85 -9.27 -6.62
C LEU A 42 -5.97 -9.85 -7.74
N LEU A 43 -6.50 -10.80 -8.51
CA LEU A 43 -5.78 -11.36 -9.66
C LEU A 43 -5.53 -10.32 -10.74
N ASP A 44 -6.50 -9.45 -11.00
CA ASP A 44 -6.37 -8.36 -11.96
C ASP A 44 -5.33 -7.34 -11.52
N TYR A 45 -5.34 -6.97 -10.23
CA TYR A 45 -4.29 -6.15 -9.62
C TYR A 45 -2.89 -6.75 -9.82
N PHE A 46 -2.71 -8.05 -9.51
CA PHE A 46 -1.39 -8.70 -9.66
C PHE A 46 -0.92 -8.72 -11.12
N ARG A 47 -1.83 -8.88 -12.08
CA ARG A 47 -1.50 -8.81 -13.51
C ARG A 47 -1.01 -7.42 -13.91
N GLN A 48 -1.65 -6.37 -13.38
CA GLN A 48 -1.29 -4.99 -13.69
C GLN A 48 0.02 -4.57 -13.03
N ILE A 49 0.16 -4.77 -11.72
CA ILE A 49 1.32 -4.29 -10.95
C ILE A 49 2.60 -5.10 -11.21
N LYS A 50 2.45 -6.38 -11.61
CA LYS A 50 3.52 -7.39 -11.78
C LYS A 50 4.28 -7.72 -10.49
N ASN A 51 4.92 -6.73 -9.85
CA ASN A 51 5.61 -6.88 -8.58
C ASN A 51 4.93 -6.01 -7.50
N PRO A 52 4.15 -6.62 -6.57
CA PRO A 52 3.46 -5.88 -5.52
C PRO A 52 4.42 -5.35 -4.42
N TYR A 53 5.66 -5.82 -4.35
CA TYR A 53 6.65 -5.41 -3.36
C TYR A 53 7.56 -4.28 -3.84
N CYS A 54 7.64 -4.03 -5.15
CA CYS A 54 8.45 -2.96 -5.72
C CYS A 54 7.72 -2.35 -6.92
N PHE A 55 7.41 -1.07 -6.82
CA PHE A 55 6.69 -0.31 -7.85
C PHE A 55 7.09 1.17 -7.80
N ARG A 56 6.56 1.97 -8.73
CA ARG A 56 6.78 3.41 -8.79
C ARG A 56 5.48 4.16 -8.43
N CYS A 57 5.61 5.34 -7.85
CA CYS A 57 4.53 6.30 -7.67
C CYS A 57 5.05 7.64 -8.18
N GLY A 58 4.64 8.03 -9.39
CA GLY A 58 5.19 9.20 -10.08
C GLY A 58 6.72 9.07 -10.24
N THR A 59 7.51 9.99 -9.71
CA THR A 59 8.98 9.91 -9.80
C THR A 59 9.63 9.06 -8.70
N THR A 60 8.86 8.53 -7.77
CA THR A 60 9.37 7.88 -6.55
C THR A 60 9.30 6.36 -6.67
N THR A 61 10.42 5.68 -6.44
CA THR A 61 10.44 4.21 -6.32
C THR A 61 10.06 3.79 -4.90
N VAL A 62 9.12 2.86 -4.77
CA VAL A 62 8.61 2.35 -3.50
C VAL A 62 8.95 0.87 -3.38
N ARG A 63 9.56 0.48 -2.26
CA ARG A 63 9.79 -0.91 -1.87
C ARG A 63 9.04 -1.20 -0.58
N ILE A 64 8.26 -2.27 -0.59
CA ILE A 64 7.58 -2.79 0.59
C ILE A 64 8.42 -3.94 1.14
N GLY A 65 8.82 -3.81 2.40
CA GLY A 65 9.49 -4.87 3.16
C GLY A 65 8.80 -5.09 4.50
N PHE A 66 8.82 -6.33 4.96
CA PHE A 66 8.34 -6.69 6.29
C PHE A 66 9.54 -7.18 7.10
N THR A 67 9.68 -6.68 8.32
CA THR A 67 10.69 -7.15 9.26
C THR A 67 9.97 -7.87 10.40
N ALA A 68 10.53 -8.99 10.88
CA ALA A 68 9.92 -9.76 11.95
C ALA A 68 9.86 -8.96 13.27
N ASP A 69 10.88 -8.12 13.50
CA ASP A 69 11.07 -7.35 14.74
C ASP A 69 10.74 -5.86 14.57
N GLY A 70 9.99 -5.51 13.53
CA GLY A 70 9.62 -4.13 13.21
C GLY A 70 8.39 -3.66 13.97
N ASN A 71 8.33 -2.35 14.24
CA ASN A 71 7.07 -1.73 14.63
C ASN A 71 6.04 -1.94 13.52
N SER A 72 4.79 -2.22 13.92
CA SER A 72 3.70 -2.32 12.96
C SER A 72 3.55 -1.00 12.20
N LEU A 73 3.13 -1.08 10.93
CA LEU A 73 2.90 0.10 10.10
C LEU A 73 1.94 1.08 10.77
N ASP A 74 0.92 0.57 11.48
CA ASP A 74 -0.02 1.41 12.21
C ASP A 74 0.64 2.20 13.36
N SER A 75 1.58 1.58 14.08
CA SER A 75 2.32 2.23 15.18
C SER A 75 3.23 3.33 14.63
N ILE A 76 3.92 3.06 13.52
CA ILE A 76 4.78 4.02 12.84
C ILE A 76 3.96 5.23 12.37
N LEU A 77 2.83 5.00 11.68
CA LEU A 77 1.98 6.07 11.17
C LEU A 77 1.38 6.91 12.31
N LYS A 78 0.86 6.28 13.37
CA LYS A 78 0.36 6.99 14.55
C LYS A 78 1.43 7.92 15.14
N ASN A 79 2.64 7.40 15.36
CA ASN A 79 3.73 8.18 15.93
C ASN A 79 4.14 9.35 15.03
N TYR A 80 4.19 9.13 13.71
CA TYR A 80 4.48 10.18 12.74
C TYR A 80 3.46 11.33 12.81
N PHE A 81 2.16 11.02 12.74
CA PHE A 81 1.10 12.03 12.80
C PHE A 81 1.00 12.72 14.16
N ILE A 82 1.27 12.01 15.26
CA ILE A 82 1.37 12.62 16.60
C ILE A 82 2.53 13.60 16.66
N GLY A 83 3.68 13.27 16.04
CA GLY A 83 4.84 14.16 15.94
C GLY A 83 4.53 15.45 15.18
N LEU A 84 3.76 15.35 14.09
CA LEU A 84 3.32 16.52 13.30
C LEU A 84 2.42 17.48 14.09
N LYS A 85 1.65 16.99 15.08
CA LYS A 85 0.81 17.84 15.95
C LYS A 85 1.60 18.79 16.88
N ARG A 86 2.93 18.68 16.94
CA ARG A 86 3.77 19.53 17.80
C ARG A 86 4.18 20.87 17.16
N GLY A 87 3.86 21.11 15.89
CA GLY A 87 4.10 22.37 15.19
C GLY A 87 2.81 23.07 14.75
N CYS A 88 2.24 23.90 15.64
CA CYS A 88 1.27 24.99 15.43
C CYS A 88 0.09 24.85 14.41
N PHE A 89 -1.11 25.20 14.94
CA PHE A 89 -2.42 25.51 14.33
C PHE A 89 -3.34 24.35 13.91
N PHE A 90 -4.35 24.13 14.77
CA PHE A 90 -5.70 23.60 14.52
C PHE A 90 -5.98 23.05 13.10
N VAL A 91 -5.65 21.77 12.87
CA VAL A 91 -6.33 21.01 11.81
C VAL A 91 -7.66 20.54 12.41
N LYS A 92 -8.72 21.30 12.16
CA LYS A 92 -10.08 20.85 12.44
C LYS A 92 -10.43 19.77 11.41
N MET A 93 -10.19 18.50 11.77
CA MET A 93 -10.76 17.38 11.02
C MET A 93 -12.27 17.39 11.28
N CYS A 94 -13.06 17.89 10.32
CA CYS A 94 -14.50 17.68 10.31
C CYS A 94 -14.77 16.19 10.03
N TYR A 95 -15.20 15.47 11.06
CA TYR A 95 -15.71 14.10 10.99
C TYR A 95 -17.23 14.14 11.02
N ASP A 96 -17.89 14.23 9.87
CA ASP A 96 -19.34 14.07 9.82
C ASP A 96 -19.75 13.38 8.52
N HIS A 97 -19.62 12.05 8.51
CA HIS A 97 -20.73 11.13 8.24
C HIS A 97 -20.22 9.69 8.44
N LEU A 98 -20.69 9.07 9.52
CA LEU A 98 -20.43 7.66 9.85
C LEU A 98 -21.30 6.76 8.96
N VAL A 99 -20.69 5.82 8.25
CA VAL A 99 -21.35 4.55 7.91
C VAL A 99 -20.48 3.43 8.47
N VAL A 100 -21.06 2.64 9.37
CA VAL A 100 -20.37 1.60 10.15
C VAL A 100 -20.48 0.27 9.43
N ILE A 101 -19.33 -0.35 9.11
CA ILE A 101 -19.23 -1.78 8.80
C ILE A 101 -17.98 -2.33 9.52
N GLY A 102 -18.16 -2.90 10.72
CA GLY A 102 -17.13 -3.63 11.49
C GLY A 102 -16.05 -2.79 12.22
N ASP A 103 -15.07 -3.49 12.80
CA ASP A 103 -14.04 -2.97 13.74
C ASP A 103 -12.77 -2.37 13.09
N TRP A 104 -12.74 -2.18 11.77
CA TRP A 104 -11.58 -1.60 11.07
C TRP A 104 -12.01 -0.35 10.29
N ARG A 105 -11.50 0.82 10.69
CA ARG A 105 -11.73 2.09 9.97
C ARG A 105 -10.44 2.54 9.28
N ILE A 106 -10.38 2.34 7.97
CA ILE A 106 -9.36 2.96 7.11
C ILE A 106 -10.00 4.22 6.52
N TYR A 107 -9.41 5.38 6.80
CA TYR A 107 -9.83 6.66 6.25
C TYR A 107 -8.92 7.00 5.07
N ALA A 108 -9.50 7.17 3.89
CA ALA A 108 -8.84 7.85 2.77
C ALA A 108 -9.89 8.74 2.12
N THR A 109 -9.61 10.04 2.03
CA THR A 109 -10.36 10.96 1.18
C THR A 109 -9.37 11.90 0.49
N TYR A 110 -9.59 12.04 -0.81
CA TYR A 110 -8.86 12.74 -1.87
C TYR A 110 -8.06 13.98 -1.47
#